data_AF-A0A0Q7X354-F1
#
_entry.id   AF-A0A0Q7X354-F1
#
_cell.length_a   1.000
_cell.length_b   1.000
_cell.length_c   1.000
_cell.angle_alpha   90.00
_cell.angle_beta   90.00
_cell.angle_gamma   90.00
#
_symmetry.space_group_name_H-M   'P 1'
#
loop_
_entity.id
_entity.type
_entity.pdbx_description
1 polymer ?
#
loop_
_entity_poly.entity_id
_entity_poly.type
_entity_poly.pdbx_seq_one_letter_code
_entity_poly.pdbx_strand_id
1 'polypeptide(L)'
;MNFHFEVLETFEITGRGLVVVLPVLASDMPHATPLPVTLHVPGQAPFQVQAFHEILLRRTTEVLENSVLLLSGLRKSQVPIGSTLELESNAP
;
A
#
# COMPACT_ATOMS: atom_id res chain seq x y z
N MET A 1 -13.14 -9.03 6.99
CA MET A 1 -13.07 -7.68 7.58
C MET A 1 -12.41 -6.78 6.54
N ASN A 2 -13.04 -5.66 6.16
CA ASN A 2 -12.47 -4.77 5.16
C ASN A 2 -11.63 -3.72 5.88
N PHE A 3 -10.38 -3.57 5.46
CA PHE A 3 -9.49 -2.55 6.00
C PHE A 3 -9.43 -1.38 5.03
N HIS A 4 -9.65 -0.17 5.54
CA HIS A 4 -9.55 1.06 4.77
C HIS A 4 -8.36 1.87 5.28
N PHE A 5 -7.45 2.23 4.37
CA PHE A 5 -6.26 2.98 4.70
C PHE A 5 -6.15 4.25 3.85
N GLU A 6 -5.75 5.34 4.48
CA GLU A 6 -5.30 6.53 3.78
C GLU A 6 -3.85 6.35 3.33
N VAL A 7 -3.57 6.77 2.11
CA VAL A 7 -2.21 6.82 1.58
C VAL A 7 -1.47 8.01 2.21
N LEU A 8 -0.57 7.73 3.16
CA LEU A 8 0.23 8.77 3.81
C LEU A 8 1.35 9.29 2.92
N GLU A 9 1.99 8.38 2.19
CA GLU A 9 3.15 8.67 1.38
C GLU A 9 3.23 7.70 0.21
N THR A 10 3.71 8.22 -0.93
CA THR A 10 4.02 7.40 -2.10
C THR A 10 5.42 7.68 -2.63
N PHE A 11 6.12 6.61 -2.98
CA PHE A 11 7.42 6.68 -3.66
C PHE A 11 7.61 5.48 -4.57
N GLU A 12 8.42 5.64 -5.62
CA GLU A 12 8.73 4.53 -6.52
C GLU A 12 10.06 3.90 -6.14
N ILE A 13 10.11 2.57 -6.21
CA ILE A 13 11.36 1.84 -6.25
C ILE A 13 11.62 1.48 -7.71
N THR A 14 12.71 2.02 -8.27
CA THR A 14 13.11 1.78 -9.66
C THR A 14 13.18 0.27 -9.95
N GLY A 15 12.48 -0.16 -11.00
CA GLY A 15 12.42 -1.56 -11.41
C GLY A 15 11.48 -2.46 -10.59
N ARG A 16 10.78 -1.93 -9.57
CA ARG A 16 9.83 -2.71 -8.75
C ARG A 16 8.40 -2.18 -8.82
N GLY A 17 8.21 -0.86 -8.76
CA GLY A 17 6.89 -0.24 -8.83
C GLY A 17 6.69 0.83 -7.77
N LEU A 18 5.41 1.09 -7.46
CA LEU A 18 4.98 2.12 -6.53
C LEU A 18 4.85 1.55 -5.13
N VAL A 19 5.48 2.18 -4.15
CA VAL A 19 5.29 1.89 -2.74
C VAL A 19 4.35 2.91 -2.12
N VAL A 20 3.44 2.42 -1.29
CA VAL A 20 2.49 3.20 -0.51
C VAL A 20 2.71 2.92 0.97
N VAL A 21 2.86 3.96 1.77
CA VAL A 21 3.01 3.87 3.23
C VAL A 21 1.64 3.96 3.91
N LEU A 22 1.39 3.02 4.84
CA LEU A 22 0.15 2.95 5.60
C LEU A 22 0.35 3.42 7.06
N PRO A 23 -0.69 3.98 7.71
CA PRO A 23 -0.61 4.53 9.07
C PRO A 23 -0.47 3.49 10.20
N VAL A 24 -0.68 2.20 9.93
CA VAL A 24 -0.70 1.14 10.96
C VAL A 24 0.15 -0.04 10.51
N LEU A 25 0.88 -0.63 11.47
CA LEU A 25 1.46 -1.96 11.33
C LEU A 25 0.34 -2.95 11.08
N ALA A 26 0.20 -3.39 9.84
CA ALA A 26 -0.67 -4.49 9.52
C ALA A 26 0.04 -5.79 9.93
N SER A 27 0.19 -6.01 11.25
CA SER A 27 0.82 -7.20 11.82
C SER A 27 0.12 -8.50 11.40
N ASP A 28 -1.15 -8.39 11.00
CA ASP A 28 -1.98 -9.51 10.55
C ASP A 28 -2.10 -9.59 9.02
N MET A 29 -1.37 -8.77 8.25
CA MET A 29 -1.37 -8.90 6.79
C MET A 29 -0.47 -10.06 6.35
N PRO A 30 -0.94 -10.92 5.42
CA PRO A 30 -0.11 -11.99 4.87
C PRO A 30 1.14 -11.42 4.20
N HIS A 31 2.30 -11.73 4.76
CA HIS A 31 3.57 -11.45 4.12
C HIS A 31 3.78 -12.37 2.89
N ALA A 32 4.43 -11.85 1.85
CA ALA A 32 4.86 -12.58 0.66
C ALA A 32 3.79 -13.14 -0.31
N THR A 33 2.50 -12.88 -0.07
CA THR A 33 1.43 -13.21 -1.04
C THR A 33 0.89 -11.92 -1.67
N PRO A 34 0.68 -11.87 -3.00
CA PRO A 34 -0.01 -10.74 -3.61
C PRO A 34 -1.44 -10.63 -3.08
N LEU A 35 -1.78 -9.45 -2.60
CA LEU A 35 -3.09 -9.12 -2.06
C LEU A 35 -3.84 -8.24 -3.07
N PRO A 36 -5.07 -8.62 -3.48
CA PRO A 36 -5.90 -7.71 -4.26
C PRO A 36 -6.31 -6.53 -3.37
N VAL A 37 -5.99 -5.32 -3.81
CA VAL A 37 -6.43 -4.08 -3.15
C VAL A 37 -7.23 -3.25 -4.13
N THR A 38 -8.31 -2.64 -3.64
CA THR A 38 -9.08 -1.66 -4.39
C THR A 38 -8.52 -0.28 -4.09
N LEU A 39 -8.05 0.40 -5.14
CA LEU A 39 -7.60 1.79 -5.06
C LEU A 39 -8.76 2.73 -5.35
N HIS A 40 -8.89 3.76 -4.51
CA HIS A 40 -9.78 4.89 -4.73
C HIS A 40 -8.92 6.13 -4.97
N VAL A 41 -8.72 6.45 -6.24
CA VAL A 41 -8.01 7.66 -6.67
C VAL A 41 -9.03 8.78 -6.88
N PRO A 42 -8.83 9.98 -6.31
CA PRO A 42 -9.75 11.10 -6.50
C PRO A 42 -9.98 11.40 -7.99
N GLY A 43 -11.25 11.46 -8.38
CA GLY A 43 -11.65 11.74 -9.77
C GLY A 43 -11.55 10.55 -10.73
N GLN A 44 -11.27 9.34 -10.23
CA GLN A 44 -11.26 8.12 -11.03
C GLN A 44 -12.24 7.08 -10.45
N ALA A 45 -12.71 6.18 -11.30
CA ALA A 45 -13.44 5.01 -10.83
C ALA A 45 -12.50 4.12 -9.99
N PRO A 46 -12.97 3.49 -8.91
CA PRO A 46 -12.17 2.55 -8.15
C PRO A 46 -11.70 1.38 -9.03
N PHE A 47 -10.48 0.91 -8.82
CA PHE A 47 -9.92 -0.21 -9.58
C PHE A 47 -9.04 -1.10 -8.70
N GLN A 48 -8.97 -2.38 -9.07
CA GLN A 48 -8.17 -3.35 -8.34
C GLN A 48 -6.74 -3.44 -8.88
N VAL A 49 -5.81 -3.65 -7.96
CA VAL A 49 -4.37 -3.81 -8.21
C VAL A 49 -3.83 -4.87 -7.25
N GLN A 50 -2.76 -5.56 -7.66
CA GLN A 50 -2.04 -6.46 -6.77
C GLN A 50 -1.00 -5.68 -5.95
N ALA A 51 -1.10 -5.83 -4.64
CA ALA A 51 -0.18 -5.27 -3.65
C ALA A 51 0.65 -6.37 -3.00
N PHE A 52 1.91 -6.08 -2.70
CA PHE A 52 2.75 -6.92 -1.87
C PHE A 52 3.03 -6.21 -0.55
N HIS A 53 2.73 -6.86 0.57
CA HIS A 53 3.09 -6.32 1.88
C HIS A 53 4.58 -6.45 2.12
N GLU A 54 5.23 -5.32 2.38
CA GLU A 54 6.65 -5.25 2.71
C GLU A 54 6.87 -4.47 4.00
N ILE A 55 7.94 -4.82 4.70
CA ILE A 55 8.44 -4.07 5.85
C ILE A 55 9.58 -3.20 5.34
N LEU A 56 9.46 -1.89 5.52
CA LEU A 56 10.46 -0.94 5.06
C LEU A 56 11.23 -0.36 6.25
N LEU A 57 12.50 -0.75 6.36
CA LEU A 57 13.40 -0.24 7.39
C LEU A 57 13.93 1.13 6.96
N ARG A 58 13.40 2.20 7.56
CA ARG A 58 13.89 3.56 7.35
C ARG A 58 14.91 3.92 8.43
N ARG A 59 16.04 4.52 8.01
CA ARG A 59 17.03 5.09 8.94
C ARG A 59 16.58 6.47 9.38
N THR A 60 15.63 6.51 10.29
CA THR A 60 15.15 7.72 10.98
C THR A 60 15.60 7.70 12.44
N THR A 61 15.63 8.86 13.09
CA THR A 61 16.04 9.00 14.50
C THR A 61 15.12 8.22 15.45
N GLU A 62 13.88 8.00 15.03
CA GLU A 62 12.90 7.11 15.66
C GLU A 62 12.69 5.89 14.76
N VAL A 63 12.62 4.69 15.34
CA VAL A 63 12.27 3.47 14.60
C VAL A 63 10.77 3.52 14.30
N LEU A 64 10.41 4.02 13.12
CA LEU A 64 9.06 3.94 12.57
C LEU A 64 8.94 2.66 11.76
N GLU A 65 8.44 1.60 12.36
CA GLU A 65 8.03 0.40 11.64
C GLU A 65 6.72 0.70 10.92
N ASN A 66 6.79 1.27 9.72
CA ASN A 66 5.62 1.46 8.89
C ASN A 66 5.43 0.22 7.99
N SER A 67 4.21 -0.29 7.95
CA SER A 67 3.82 -1.23 6.90
C SER A 67 3.71 -0.50 5.57
N VAL A 68 4.25 -1.12 4.52
CA VAL A 68 4.12 -0.59 3.18
C VAL A 68 3.50 -1.63 2.24
N LEU A 69 2.81 -1.13 1.22
CA LEU A 69 2.32 -1.94 0.11
C LEU A 69 3.07 -1.56 -1.15
N LEU A 70 3.71 -2.53 -1.80
CA LEU A 70 4.27 -2.40 -3.13
C LEU A 70 3.17 -2.73 -4.15
N LEU A 71 2.71 -1.73 -4.87
CA LEU A 71 1.74 -1.83 -5.96
C LEU A 71 2.48 -2.03 -7.28
N SER A 72 2.37 -3.23 -7.83
CA SER A 72 3.04 -3.58 -9.08
C SER A 72 2.31 -2.97 -10.29
N GLY A 73 3.08 -2.48 -11.28
CA GLY A 73 2.54 -1.92 -12.51
C GLY A 73 1.97 -0.49 -12.41
N LEU A 74 2.03 0.14 -11.23
CA LEU A 74 1.62 1.53 -11.03
C LEU A 74 2.81 2.47 -10.90
N ARG A 75 2.57 3.72 -11.28
CA ARG A 75 3.47 4.87 -11.08
C ARG A 75 2.91 5.81 -10.03
N LYS A 76 3.79 6.56 -9.38
CA LYS A 76 3.46 7.58 -8.37
C LYS A 76 2.46 8.61 -8.90
N SER A 77 2.53 8.98 -10.17
CA SER A 77 1.59 9.92 -10.79
C SER A 77 0.16 9.39 -10.88
N GLN A 78 -0.04 8.06 -10.77
CA GLN A 78 -1.35 7.43 -10.82
C GLN A 78 -2.02 7.36 -9.44
N VAL A 79 -1.25 7.50 -8.36
CA VAL A 79 -1.74 7.40 -6.98
C VAL A 79 -1.24 8.62 -6.18
N PRO A 80 -1.95 9.75 -6.27
CA PRO A 80 -1.62 10.93 -5.49
C PRO A 80 -1.93 10.73 -4.00
N ILE A 81 -1.32 11.58 -3.16
CA ILE A 81 -1.68 11.69 -1.74
C ILE A 81 -3.16 12.05 -1.62
N GLY A 82 -3.84 11.46 -0.62
CA GLY A 82 -5.30 11.57 -0.45
C GLY A 82 -6.08 10.48 -1.20
N SER A 83 -5.40 9.60 -1.94
CA SER A 83 -5.99 8.32 -2.36
C SER A 83 -6.23 7.43 -1.14
N THR A 84 -7.19 6.51 -1.25
CA THR A 84 -7.44 5.50 -0.22
C THR A 84 -7.33 4.10 -0.80
N LEU A 85 -7.03 3.14 0.08
CA LEU A 85 -6.89 1.73 -0.22
C LEU A 85 -7.92 0.94 0.58
N GLU A 86 -8.61 0.03 -0.07
CA GLU A 86 -9.44 -0.98 0.56
C GLU A 86 -8.81 -2.36 0.35
N LEU A 87 -8.62 -3.08 1.46
CA LEU A 87 -8.16 -4.46 1.47
C LEU A 87 -9.28 -5.36 2.00
N GLU A 88 -9.67 -6.36 1.21
CA GLU A 88 -10.53 -7.44 1.67
C GLU A 88 -9.69 -8.49 2.40
N SER A 89 -9.90 -8.64 3.71
CA SER A 89 -9.35 -9.77 4.46
C SER A 89 -10.06 -11.06 4.08
N ASN A 90 -9.65 -11.69 2.98
CA ASN A 90 -9.91 -13.11 2.72
C ASN A 90 -8.66 -13.89 3.15
N ALA A 91 -8.42 -13.96 4.46
CA ALA A 91 -7.51 -14.95 5.02
C ALA A 91 -8.34 -16.21 5.37
N PRO A 92 -7.99 -17.41 4.88
CA PRO A 92 -8.48 -18.66 5.47
C PRO A 92 -7.95 -18.87 6.90
#